data_AF-A0A519RS35-F1
#
_entry.id   AF-A0A519RS35-F1
#
_cell.length_a   1.000
_cell.length_b   1.000
_cell.length_c   1.000
_cell.angle_alpha   90.00
_cell.angle_beta   90.00
_cell.angle_gamma   90.00
#
_symmetry.space_group_name_H-M   'P 1'
#
loop_
_entity.id
_entity.type
_entity.pdbx_description
1 polymer ?
#
loop_
_entity_poly.entity_id
_entity_poly.type
_entity_poly.pdbx_seq_one_letter_code
_entity_poly.pdbx_strand_id
1 'polypeptide(L)'
;MLSSCAEPCNGRIESTVLYFAEAPNHQGQVVYANVANKPDLGVKHTLMREDKEFGTFGNVIIIQDPQSKFKGRHSICFDEFAPQPTPADGQLDETDIPRIVLK
;
A
#
# COMPACT_ATOMS: atom_id res chain seq x y z
N MET A 1 19.16 -22.10 -13.27
CA MET A 1 18.94 -21.00 -12.30
C MET A 1 17.55 -20.48 -12.53
N LEU A 2 16.65 -20.64 -11.56
CA LEU A 2 15.30 -20.06 -11.64
C LEU A 2 15.46 -18.55 -11.43
N SER A 3 15.60 -17.80 -12.53
CA SER A 3 15.37 -16.36 -12.50
C SER A 3 13.92 -16.19 -12.08
N SER A 4 13.73 -15.87 -10.81
CA SER A 4 12.49 -15.25 -10.33
C SER A 4 12.30 -14.02 -11.20
N CYS A 5 11.43 -14.11 -12.21
CA CYS A 5 11.04 -13.00 -13.06
C CYS A 5 10.14 -12.09 -12.21
N ALA A 6 10.72 -11.44 -11.20
CA ALA A 6 10.16 -10.21 -10.70
C ALA A 6 10.18 -9.26 -11.89
N GLU A 7 9.00 -8.83 -12.35
CA GLU A 7 8.90 -7.75 -13.34
C GLU A 7 9.82 -6.61 -12.88
N PRO A 8 10.71 -6.08 -13.74
CA PRO A 8 11.54 -4.96 -13.36
C PRO A 8 10.63 -3.81 -12.93
N CYS A 9 10.86 -3.36 -11.70
CA CYS A 9 10.05 -2.35 -11.04
C CYS A 9 10.39 -0.99 -11.68
N ASN A 10 9.66 -0.61 -12.73
CA ASN A 10 9.98 0.53 -13.59
C ASN A 10 9.21 1.80 -13.18
N GLY A 11 9.44 2.28 -11.96
CA GLY A 11 8.89 3.56 -11.50
C GLY A 11 9.86 4.27 -10.56
N ARG A 12 9.77 5.58 -10.45
CA ARG A 12 10.64 6.39 -9.58
C ARG A 12 10.34 6.20 -8.10
N ILE A 13 9.12 5.77 -7.77
CA ILE A 13 8.73 5.50 -6.38
C ILE A 13 8.70 3.99 -6.21
N GLU A 14 9.53 3.50 -5.29
CA GLU A 14 9.67 2.09 -4.97
C GLU A 14 8.97 1.80 -3.65
N SER A 15 8.08 0.80 -3.66
CA SER A 15 7.37 0.37 -2.45
C SER A 15 7.42 -1.14 -2.27
N THR A 16 7.56 -1.55 -1.01
CA THR A 16 7.43 -2.95 -0.59
C THR A 16 6.02 -3.19 -0.09
N VAL A 17 5.36 -4.20 -0.63
CA VAL A 17 4.02 -4.60 -0.18
C VAL A 17 4.13 -5.29 1.18
N LEU A 18 3.35 -4.79 2.13
CA LEU A 18 3.27 -5.31 3.50
C LEU A 18 2.18 -6.37 3.59
N TYR A 19 0.94 -6.01 3.22
CA TYR A 19 -0.16 -6.93 3.06
C TYR A 19 -1.27 -6.34 2.17
N PHE A 20 -2.18 -7.22 1.77
CA PHE A 20 -3.42 -6.88 1.06
C PHE A 20 -4.59 -7.00 2.03
N ALA A 21 -5.54 -6.07 1.95
CA ALA A 21 -6.82 -6.17 2.64
C ALA A 21 -7.97 -5.90 1.67
N GLU A 22 -9.17 -6.31 2.05
CA GLU A 22 -10.37 -5.95 1.32
C GLU A 22 -10.66 -4.46 1.48
N ALA A 23 -11.03 -3.79 0.38
CA ALA A 23 -11.41 -2.39 0.44
C ALA A 23 -12.76 -2.22 1.17
N PRO A 24 -13.00 -1.08 1.85
CA PRO A 24 -14.31 -0.77 2.40
C PRO A 24 -15.42 -0.93 1.35
N ASN A 25 -16.60 -1.39 1.77
CA ASN A 25 -17.74 -1.65 0.89
C ASN A 25 -17.51 -2.69 -0.21
N HIS A 26 -16.55 -3.61 -0.02
CA HIS A 26 -16.23 -4.70 -0.97
C HIS A 26 -15.82 -4.19 -2.37
N GLN A 27 -15.31 -2.96 -2.48
CA GLN A 27 -14.94 -2.33 -3.77
C GLN A 27 -13.57 -2.77 -4.30
N GLY A 28 -13.20 -4.04 -4.08
CA GLY A 28 -11.91 -4.61 -4.47
C GLY A 28 -10.93 -4.70 -3.31
N GLN A 29 -9.67 -4.32 -3.53
CA GLN A 29 -8.61 -4.46 -2.55
C GLN A 29 -7.88 -3.15 -2.27
N VAL A 30 -7.25 -3.10 -1.11
CA VAL A 30 -6.25 -2.10 -0.76
C VAL A 30 -4.91 -2.78 -0.49
N VAL A 31 -3.83 -2.08 -0.79
CA VAL A 31 -2.46 -2.54 -0.58
C VAL A 31 -1.79 -1.63 0.45
N TYR A 32 -1.32 -2.23 1.54
CA TYR A 32 -0.48 -1.54 2.49
C TYR A 32 0.96 -1.67 2.02
N ALA A 33 1.63 -0.55 1.82
CA ALA A 33 2.97 -0.54 1.28
C ALA A 33 3.88 0.40 2.08
N ASN A 34 5.13 -0.01 2.25
CA ASN A 34 6.17 0.86 2.77
C ASN A 34 6.98 1.43 1.62
N VAL A 35 7.01 2.76 1.51
CA VAL A 35 7.70 3.46 0.43
C VAL A 35 9.17 3.66 0.81
N ALA A 36 10.08 3.03 0.07
CA ALA A 36 11.49 2.97 0.45
C ALA A 36 12.24 4.27 0.13
N ASN A 37 11.98 4.86 -1.04
CA ASN A 37 12.79 5.94 -1.62
C ASN A 37 12.09 7.31 -1.65
N LYS A 38 10.88 7.42 -1.06
CA LYS A 38 10.10 8.66 -1.00
C LYS A 38 9.40 8.81 0.38
N PRO A 39 10.15 9.18 1.43
CA PRO A 39 9.63 9.20 2.80
C PRO A 39 8.56 10.26 3.05
N ASP A 40 8.50 11.32 2.23
CA ASP A 40 7.49 12.36 2.32
C ASP A 40 6.09 11.91 1.86
N LEU A 41 5.98 10.74 1.22
CA LEU A 41 4.71 10.20 0.74
C LEU A 41 3.95 9.40 1.80
N GLY A 42 4.64 8.86 2.80
CA GLY A 42 4.07 7.99 3.82
C GLY A 42 4.25 8.53 5.22
N VAL A 43 3.72 7.80 6.19
CA VAL A 43 3.87 8.11 7.61
C VAL A 43 4.40 6.90 8.37
N LYS A 44 5.09 7.15 9.47
CA LYS A 44 5.50 6.08 10.37
C LYS A 44 4.25 5.53 11.06
N HIS A 45 3.98 4.26 10.89
CA HIS A 45 2.75 3.67 11.40
C HIS A 45 2.94 2.22 11.87
N THR A 46 2.23 1.86 12.94
CA THR A 46 2.16 0.49 13.47
C THR A 46 0.93 -0.19 12.90
N LEU A 47 1.14 -1.11 11.97
CA LEU A 47 0.02 -1.79 11.32
C LEU A 47 -0.52 -2.92 12.20
N MET A 48 -1.85 -2.98 12.27
CA MET A 48 -2.60 -4.01 12.97
C MET A 48 -3.27 -4.94 11.95
N ARG A 49 -3.25 -6.24 12.22
CA ARG A 49 -3.95 -7.24 11.41
C ARG A 49 -4.61 -8.26 12.32
N GLU A 50 -5.92 -8.44 12.17
CA GLU A 50 -6.71 -9.38 12.98
C GLU A 50 -6.46 -9.17 14.49
N ASP A 51 -6.51 -7.92 14.93
CA ASP A 51 -6.25 -7.47 16.31
C ASP A 51 -4.84 -7.74 16.85
N LYS A 52 -3.88 -8.05 15.99
CA LYS A 52 -2.47 -8.26 16.34
C LYS A 52 -1.57 -7.25 15.66
N GLU A 53 -0.52 -6.84 16.35
CA GLU A 53 0.54 -6.04 15.74
C GLU A 53 1.20 -6.85 14.62
N PHE A 54 1.13 -6.30 13.40
CA PHE A 54 1.83 -6.84 12.25
C PHE A 54 3.27 -6.30 12.19
N GLY A 55 3.45 -5.01 12.50
CA GLY A 55 4.76 -4.38 12.65
C GLY A 55 4.72 -2.87 12.49
N THR A 56 5.81 -2.21 12.88
CA THR A 56 6.00 -0.77 12.70
C THR A 56 6.86 -0.49 11.47
N PHE A 57 6.38 0.38 10.59
CA PHE A 57 7.07 0.74 9.34
C PHE A 57 7.21 2.26 9.22
N GLY A 58 8.22 2.70 8.47
CA GLY A 58 8.63 4.11 8.46
C GLY A 58 7.79 5.02 7.55
N ASN A 59 7.39 4.51 6.38
CA ASN A 59 6.76 5.32 5.34
C ASN A 59 5.56 4.56 4.75
N VAL A 60 4.54 4.34 5.57
CA VAL A 60 3.35 3.56 5.21
C VAL A 60 2.41 4.40 4.37
N ILE A 61 1.88 3.78 3.32
CA ILE A 61 0.77 4.28 2.50
C ILE A 61 -0.24 3.16 2.25
N ILE A 62 -1.46 3.55 1.88
CA ILE A 62 -2.50 2.66 1.41
C ILE A 62 -2.77 2.95 -0.07
N ILE A 63 -2.56 1.97 -0.93
CA ILE A 63 -2.84 2.05 -2.37
C ILE A 63 -4.19 1.40 -2.65
N GLN A 64 -5.11 2.14 -3.27
CA GLN A 64 -6.37 1.59 -3.77
C GLN A 64 -6.11 0.72 -5.00
N ASP A 65 -6.58 -0.53 -4.96
CA ASP A 65 -6.49 -1.49 -6.05
C ASP A 65 -7.85 -2.16 -6.31
N PRO A 66 -8.85 -1.40 -6.82
CA PRO A 66 -10.21 -1.90 -7.02
C PRO A 66 -10.27 -3.07 -8.02
N GLN A 67 -9.27 -3.18 -8.90
CA GLN A 67 -9.16 -4.23 -9.90
C GLN A 67 -8.26 -5.40 -9.47
N SER A 68 -7.74 -5.38 -8.24
CA SER A 68 -6.81 -6.40 -7.70
C SER A 68 -5.59 -6.67 -8.60
N LYS A 69 -5.10 -5.64 -9.30
CA LYS A 69 -3.97 -5.70 -10.23
C LYS A 69 -2.66 -6.10 -9.56
N PHE A 70 -2.50 -5.77 -8.29
CA PHE A 70 -1.27 -5.99 -7.54
C PHE A 70 -1.29 -7.24 -6.68
N LYS A 71 -2.39 -8.01 -6.70
CA LYS A 71 -2.56 -9.21 -5.89
C LYS A 71 -1.38 -10.17 -6.09
N GLY A 72 -0.72 -10.53 -5.00
CA GLY A 72 0.43 -11.44 -4.99
C GLY A 72 1.77 -10.80 -5.34
N ARG A 73 1.83 -9.49 -5.59
CA ARG A 73 3.10 -8.77 -5.77
C ARG A 73 3.74 -8.47 -4.42
N HIS A 74 5.07 -8.59 -4.35
CA HIS A 74 5.86 -8.22 -3.18
C HIS A 74 6.37 -6.77 -3.24
N SER A 75 6.35 -6.17 -4.41
CA SER A 75 6.79 -4.79 -4.67
C SER A 75 5.91 -4.12 -5.71
N ILE A 76 5.69 -2.82 -5.54
CA ILE A 76 4.97 -1.98 -6.51
C ILE A 76 5.84 -0.75 -6.76
N CYS A 77 6.11 -0.47 -8.03
CA CYS A 77 6.71 0.79 -8.44
C CYS A 77 5.72 1.62 -9.23
N PHE A 78 5.76 2.93 -9.01
CA PHE A 78 4.86 3.87 -9.67
C PHE A 78 5.51 5.24 -9.81
N ASP A 79 5.01 6.02 -10.76
CA ASP A 79 5.41 7.41 -10.97
C ASP A 79 4.26 8.37 -10.67
N GLU A 80 3.07 8.01 -11.15
CA GLU A 80 1.89 8.83 -11.07
C GLU A 80 0.87 8.26 -10.10
N PHE A 81 0.40 9.10 -9.20
CA PHE A 81 -0.64 8.78 -8.24
C PHE A 81 -1.50 10.00 -7.98
N ALA A 82 -2.70 9.77 -7.44
CA ALA A 82 -3.55 10.82 -6.91
C ALA A 82 -3.87 10.52 -5.44
N PRO A 83 -3.80 11.52 -4.54
CA PRO A 83 -4.27 11.33 -3.17
C PRO A 83 -5.76 11.01 -3.17
N GLN A 84 -6.17 10.21 -2.20
CA GLN A 84 -7.56 9.84 -1.96
C GLN A 84 -7.98 10.33 -0.57
N PRO A 85 -9.23 10.77 -0.41
CA PRO A 85 -9.75 11.13 0.89
C PRO A 85 -9.76 9.90 1.82
N THR A 86 -9.55 10.14 3.11
CA THR A 86 -9.75 9.12 4.13
C THR A 86 -11.23 8.73 4.14
N PRO A 87 -11.59 7.43 4.05
CA PRO A 87 -12.97 7.00 4.09
C PRO A 87 -13.59 7.32 5.45
N ALA A 88 -14.87 7.68 5.46
CA ALA A 88 -15.63 7.89 6.69
C ALA A 88 -15.72 6.61 7.55
N ASP A 89 -15.73 5.44 6.91
CA ASP A 89 -15.78 4.12 7.54
C ASP A 89 -14.40 3.43 7.60
N GLY A 90 -13.31 4.20 7.51
CA GLY A 90 -11.96 3.67 7.67
C GLY A 90 -11.74 3.12 9.08
N GLN A 91 -10.84 2.15 9.22
CA GLN A 91 -10.41 1.70 10.55
C GLN A 91 -9.80 2.90 11.29
N LEU A 92 -10.20 3.17 12.54
CA LEU A 92 -9.82 4.38 13.29
C LEU A 92 -8.29 4.56 13.33
N ASP A 93 -7.58 3.44 13.44
CA ASP A 93 -6.13 3.37 13.49
C ASP A 93 -5.46 3.69 12.15
N GLU A 94 -6.20 3.83 11.05
CA GLU A 94 -5.63 4.11 9.71
C GLU A 94 -5.87 5.53 9.21
N THR A 95 -6.46 6.39 10.05
CA THR A 95 -6.95 7.72 9.64
C THR A 95 -5.84 8.69 9.25
N ASP A 96 -4.62 8.49 9.74
CA ASP A 96 -3.41 9.26 9.46
C ASP A 96 -2.60 8.71 8.28
N ILE A 97 -2.89 7.49 7.82
CA ILE A 97 -2.13 6.85 6.73
C ILE A 97 -2.56 7.43 5.38
N PRO A 98 -1.63 7.99 4.58
CA PRO A 98 -1.93 8.52 3.27
C PRO A 98 -2.51 7.45 2.35
N ARG A 99 -3.65 7.78 1.73
CA ARG A 99 -4.32 6.94 0.74
C ARG A 99 -4.08 7.50 -0.65
N ILE A 100 -3.73 6.62 -1.59
CA ILE A 100 -3.50 6.99 -2.98
C ILE A 100 -4.17 6.01 -3.94
N VAL A 101 -4.40 6.45 -5.17
CA VAL A 101 -4.70 5.59 -6.31
C VAL A 101 -3.62 5.79 -7.36
N LEU A 102 -3.12 4.70 -7.93
CA LEU A 102 -2.15 4.76 -9.03
C LEU A 102 -2.86 5.03 -10.35
N LYS A 103 -2.24 5.81 -11.23
CA LYS A 103 -2.79 6.15 -12.54
C LYS A 103 -2.38 5.15 -13.62
#